data_AF-A0A2W4JBU3-F1
#
_entry.id   AF-A0A2W4JBU3-F1
#
_cell.length_a   1.000
_cell.length_b   1.000
_cell.length_c   1.000
_cell.angle_alpha   90.00
_cell.angle_beta   90.00
_cell.angle_gamma   90.00
#
_symmetry.space_group_name_H-M   'P 1'
#
loop_
_entity.id
_entity.type
_entity.pdbx_description
1 polymer ?
#
loop_
_entity_poly.entity_id
_entity_poly.type
_entity_poly.pdbx_seq_one_letter_code
_entity_poly.pdbx_strand_id
1 'polypeptide(L)'
;MTSLDVLAEQFTALRGRLLALAYRLTGTRADAEDAVQEAWLRVQGLDAAERDGIRELAAWSTTVVSRICLDRLRSAAVRRESYAGPWLPEPVVTPLDGPRQDDPLQLAVQGEDVRLAAMVVLDKLTPEQRVAFVLHDAFGVPF
;
A
#
# COMPACT_ATOMS: atom_id res chain seq x y z
N MET A 1 28.07 -6.22 -5.52
CA MET A 1 26.66 -6.06 -5.15
C MET A 1 26.39 -6.97 -3.97
N THR A 2 26.02 -6.42 -2.81
CA THR A 2 25.65 -7.21 -1.63
C THR A 2 24.24 -7.79 -1.80
N SER A 3 23.85 -8.81 -1.03
CA SER A 3 22.48 -9.36 -1.02
C SER A 3 21.43 -8.26 -0.74
N LEU A 4 21.77 -7.30 0.13
CA LEU A 4 20.90 -6.16 0.44
C LEU A 4 20.73 -5.19 -0.73
N ASP A 5 21.77 -4.97 -1.55
CA ASP A 5 21.68 -4.11 -2.74
C ASP A 5 20.71 -4.70 -3.77
N VAL A 6 20.78 -6.03 -3.99
CA VAL A 6 19.87 -6.73 -4.90
C VAL A 6 18.42 -6.63 -4.41
N LEU A 7 18.19 -6.82 -3.10
CA LEU A 7 16.87 -6.65 -2.51
C LEU A 7 16.37 -5.20 -2.61
N ALA A 8 17.26 -4.21 -2.48
CA ALA A 8 16.91 -2.80 -2.62
C ALA A 8 16.46 -2.45 -4.04
N GLU A 9 17.15 -2.95 -5.06
CA GLU A 9 16.75 -2.79 -6.46
C GLU A 9 15.39 -3.43 -6.74
N GLN A 10 15.20 -4.67 -6.29
CA GLN A 10 13.92 -5.37 -6.43
C GLN A 10 12.78 -4.66 -5.69
N PHE A 11 13.02 -4.22 -4.45
CA PHE A 11 12.02 -3.49 -3.67
C PHE A 11 11.67 -2.14 -4.32
N THR A 12 12.66 -1.44 -4.87
CA THR A 12 12.45 -0.19 -5.60
C THR A 12 11.55 -0.40 -6.82
N ALA A 13 11.75 -1.50 -7.56
CA ALA A 13 10.87 -1.87 -8.68
C ALA A 13 9.42 -2.17 -8.24
N LEU A 14 9.24 -2.70 -7.03
CA LEU A 14 7.91 -3.00 -6.46
C LEU A 14 7.23 -1.77 -5.83
N ARG A 15 7.98 -0.70 -5.54
CA ARG A 15 7.53 0.44 -4.72
C ARG A 15 6.23 1.06 -5.22
N GLY A 16 6.10 1.30 -6.53
CA GLY A 16 4.88 1.88 -7.10
C GLY A 16 3.65 0.99 -6.86
N ARG A 17 3.78 -0.33 -7.10
CA ARG A 17 2.70 -1.30 -6.87
C ARG A 17 2.31 -1.38 -5.38
N LEU A 18 3.30 -1.39 -4.50
CA LEU A 18 3.08 -1.44 -3.04
C LEU A 18 2.43 -0.14 -2.53
N LEU A 19 2.79 1.01 -3.07
CA LEU A 19 2.16 2.30 -2.75
C LEU A 19 0.70 2.34 -3.21
N ALA A 20 0.40 1.87 -4.43
CA ALA A 20 -0.98 1.79 -4.91
C ALA A 20 -1.83 0.79 -4.11
N LEU A 21 -1.23 -0.28 -3.59
CA LEU A 21 -1.91 -1.22 -2.69
C LEU A 21 -2.22 -0.53 -1.37
N ALA A 22 -1.19 0.02 -0.72
CA ALA A 22 -1.31 0.64 0.58
C ALA A 22 -2.29 1.82 0.54
N TYR A 23 -2.23 2.66 -0.50
CA TYR A 23 -3.15 3.77 -0.70
C TYR A 23 -4.60 3.30 -0.89
N ARG A 24 -4.84 2.20 -1.62
CA ARG A 24 -6.20 1.62 -1.73
C ARG A 24 -6.74 1.09 -0.41
N LEU A 25 -5.86 0.57 0.44
CA LEU A 25 -6.25 0.10 1.76
C LEU A 25 -6.53 1.27 2.72
N THR A 26 -5.61 2.24 2.83
CA THR A 26 -5.65 3.29 3.85
C THR A 26 -6.42 4.54 3.42
N GLY A 27 -6.40 4.85 2.13
CA GLY A 27 -6.99 6.05 1.54
C GLY A 27 -6.24 7.35 1.81
N THR A 28 -5.01 7.28 2.32
CA THR A 28 -4.14 8.45 2.51
C THR A 28 -2.76 8.15 1.94
N ARG A 29 -2.13 9.17 1.35
CA ARG A 29 -0.77 9.05 0.82
C ARG A 29 0.22 8.77 1.95
N ALA A 30 0.11 9.52 3.05
CA ALA A 30 1.02 9.40 4.18
C ALA A 30 1.01 7.99 4.78
N ASP A 31 -0.17 7.41 5.07
CA ASP A 31 -0.22 6.05 5.63
C ASP A 31 0.30 5.00 4.65
N ALA A 32 0.16 5.26 3.34
CA ALA A 32 0.67 4.38 2.29
C ALA A 32 2.20 4.42 2.20
N GLU A 33 2.79 5.61 2.19
CA GLU A 33 4.25 5.80 2.22
C GLU A 33 4.86 5.18 3.47
N ASP A 34 4.26 5.43 4.63
CA ASP A 34 4.68 4.87 5.91
C ASP A 34 4.60 3.34 5.90
N ALA A 35 3.56 2.73 5.33
CA ALA A 35 3.42 1.28 5.26
C ALA A 35 4.52 0.65 4.40
N VAL A 36 4.81 1.24 3.24
CA VAL A 36 5.85 0.76 2.32
C VAL A 36 7.24 0.96 2.93
N GLN A 37 7.47 2.09 3.58
CA GLN A 37 8.73 2.37 4.25
C GLN A 37 8.97 1.43 5.42
N GLU A 38 7.95 1.20 6.25
CA GLU A 38 8.03 0.24 7.36
C GLU A 38 8.31 -1.18 6.85
N ALA A 39 7.67 -1.61 5.76
CA ALA A 39 7.96 -2.90 5.14
C ALA A 39 9.42 -3.02 4.67
N TRP A 40 9.99 -1.96 4.10
CA TRP A 40 11.40 -1.92 3.72
C TRP A 40 12.35 -2.00 4.93
N LEU A 41 12.05 -1.25 6.00
CA LEU A 41 12.82 -1.30 7.23
C LEU A 41 12.79 -2.70 7.87
N ARG A 42 11.68 -3.42 7.77
CA ARG A 42 11.60 -4.83 8.18
C ARG A 42 12.56 -5.71 7.38
N VAL A 43 12.65 -5.56 6.06
CA VAL A 43 13.65 -6.28 5.22
C VAL A 43 15.08 -5.97 5.64
N GLN A 44 15.37 -4.69 5.90
CA GLN A 44 16.70 -4.28 6.36
C GLN A 44 17.03 -4.85 7.74
N GLY A 45 16.05 -4.98 8.63
CA GLY A 45 16.23 -5.54 9.97
C GLY A 45 16.43 -7.06 10.02
N LEU A 46 16.08 -7.79 8.96
CA LEU A 46 16.31 -9.24 8.88
C LEU A 46 17.79 -9.57 8.86
N ASP A 47 18.18 -10.70 9.43
CA ASP A 47 19.54 -11.23 9.27
C ASP A 47 19.77 -11.83 7.87
N ALA A 48 20.99 -12.28 7.58
CA ALA A 48 21.32 -12.84 6.27
C ALA A 48 20.53 -14.12 5.94
N ALA A 49 20.32 -15.01 6.93
CA ALA A 49 19.62 -16.26 6.72
C ALA A 49 18.12 -16.04 6.51
N GLU A 50 17.53 -15.09 7.24
CA GLU A 50 16.14 -14.68 7.09
C GLU A 50 15.89 -14.04 5.72
N ARG A 51 16.82 -13.18 5.25
CA ARG A 51 16.74 -12.59 3.90
C ARG A 51 16.82 -13.65 2.81
N ASP A 52 17.74 -14.62 2.94
CA ASP A 52 17.87 -15.73 2.00
C ASP A 52 16.62 -16.64 2.01
N GLY A 53 15.85 -16.64 3.11
CA GLY A 53 14.55 -17.30 3.20
C GLY A 53 13.41 -16.64 2.41
N ILE A 54 13.58 -15.38 1.95
CA ILE A 54 12.60 -14.69 1.12
C ILE A 54 12.67 -15.24 -0.31
N ARG A 55 11.83 -16.23 -0.61
CA ARG A 55 11.75 -16.83 -1.94
C ARG A 55 11.20 -15.88 -3.00
N GLU A 56 10.18 -15.10 -2.65
CA GLU A 56 9.49 -14.18 -3.55
C GLU A 56 9.25 -12.84 -2.85
N LEU A 57 10.13 -11.86 -3.11
CA LEU A 57 10.07 -10.55 -2.45
C LEU A 57 8.74 -9.84 -2.69
N ALA A 58 8.18 -9.95 -3.90
CA ALA A 58 6.89 -9.34 -4.25
C ALA A 58 5.75 -9.85 -3.37
N ALA A 59 5.65 -11.17 -3.17
CA ALA A 59 4.63 -11.79 -2.34
C ALA A 59 4.84 -11.47 -0.85
N TRP A 60 6.10 -11.51 -0.39
CA TRP A 60 6.46 -11.14 0.97
C TRP A 60 6.08 -9.69 1.28
N SER A 61 6.49 -8.74 0.43
CA SER A 61 6.22 -7.32 0.62
C SER A 61 4.73 -6.99 0.53
N THR A 62 4.00 -7.63 -0.39
CA THR A 62 2.52 -7.50 -0.47
C THR A 62 1.87 -7.93 0.85
N THR A 63 2.30 -9.06 1.41
CA THR A 63 1.78 -9.58 2.68
C THR A 63 2.08 -8.63 3.84
N VAL A 64 3.32 -8.16 3.94
CA VAL A 64 3.77 -7.28 5.03
C VAL A 64 3.06 -5.93 4.97
N VAL A 65 3.01 -5.29 3.79
CA VAL A 65 2.30 -4.02 3.59
C VAL A 65 0.82 -4.17 3.93
N SER A 66 0.17 -5.25 3.47
CA SER A 66 -1.26 -5.49 3.76
C SER A 66 -1.55 -5.62 5.25
N ARG A 67 -0.67 -6.30 6.00
CA ARG A 67 -0.79 -6.43 7.45
C ARG A 67 -0.63 -5.08 8.17
N ILE A 68 0.38 -4.31 7.78
CA ILE A 68 0.59 -2.96 8.33
C ILE A 68 -0.64 -2.07 8.07
N CYS A 69 -1.18 -2.10 6.85
CA CYS A 69 -2.39 -1.35 6.51
C CYS A 69 -3.63 -1.83 7.29
N LEU A 70 -3.78 -3.15 7.49
CA LEU A 70 -4.87 -3.71 8.29
C LEU A 70 -4.82 -3.19 9.74
N ASP A 71 -3.64 -3.19 10.35
CA ASP A 71 -3.46 -2.71 11.72
C ASP A 71 -3.79 -1.20 11.82
N ARG A 72 -3.37 -0.41 10.82
CA ARG A 72 -3.75 1.02 10.72
C ARG A 72 -5.26 1.20 10.57
N LEU A 73 -5.92 0.41 9.73
CA LEU A 73 -7.37 0.47 9.53
C LEU A 73 -8.15 0.12 10.79
N ARG A 74 -7.74 -0.93 11.51
CA ARG A 74 -8.34 -1.29 12.82
C ARG A 74 -8.18 -0.16 13.83
N SER A 75 -6.98 0.41 13.92
CA SER A 75 -6.69 1.54 14.80
C SER A 75 -7.52 2.78 14.43
N ALA A 76 -7.68 3.06 13.14
CA ALA A 76 -8.47 4.19 12.64
C ALA A 76 -9.98 3.99 12.85
N ALA A 77 -10.50 2.78 12.70
CA ALA A 77 -11.90 2.45 12.98
C ALA A 77 -12.25 2.75 14.45
N VAL A 78 -11.41 2.32 15.39
CA VAL A 78 -11.56 2.63 16.82
C VAL A 78 -11.51 4.15 17.09
N ARG A 79 -10.60 4.89 16.43
CA ARG A 79 -10.56 6.37 16.58
C ARG A 79 -11.77 7.08 15.99
N ARG A 80 -12.34 6.57 14.89
CA ARG A 80 -13.50 7.17 14.20
C ARG A 80 -14.81 7.03 14.97
N GLU A 81 -14.91 6.09 15.90
CA GLU A 81 -16.01 6.06 16.87
C GLU A 81 -16.14 7.38 17.65
N SER A 82 -15.05 8.17 17.73
CA SER A 82 -15.00 9.47 18.38
C SER A 82 -15.05 10.68 17.42
N TYR A 83 -15.09 10.47 16.10
CA TYR A 83 -14.97 11.54 15.08
C TYR A 83 -16.32 11.83 14.40
N ALA A 84 -16.76 13.09 14.42
CA ALA A 84 -17.97 13.52 13.73
C ALA A 84 -17.66 14.00 12.29
N GLY A 85 -18.12 13.25 11.28
CA GLY A 85 -18.11 13.67 9.87
C GLY A 85 -17.83 12.54 8.87
N PRO A 86 -18.19 12.71 7.58
CA PRO A 86 -17.89 11.72 6.55
C PRO A 86 -16.37 11.72 6.24
N TRP A 87 -15.76 10.54 6.23
CA TRP A 87 -14.38 10.40 5.78
C TRP A 87 -14.29 10.46 4.25
N LEU A 88 -13.22 11.08 3.75
CA LEU A 88 -12.87 11.10 2.33
C LEU A 88 -11.38 10.73 2.18
N PRO A 89 -11.03 9.93 1.17
CA PRO A 89 -9.64 9.63 0.86
C PRO A 89 -8.93 10.88 0.31
N GLU A 90 -7.62 10.95 0.53
CA GLU A 90 -6.77 12.03 0.04
C GLU A 90 -6.58 11.91 -1.48
N PRO A 91 -7.03 12.87 -2.31
CA PRO A 91 -6.95 12.72 -3.75
C PRO A 91 -5.49 12.75 -4.24
N VAL A 92 -5.13 11.80 -5.10
CA VAL A 92 -3.87 11.84 -5.86
C VAL A 92 -4.05 12.80 -7.04
N VAL A 93 -3.49 14.00 -6.93
CA VAL A 93 -3.60 15.04 -7.96
C VAL A 93 -2.46 14.86 -8.97
N THR A 94 -2.82 14.56 -10.22
CA THR A 94 -1.89 14.60 -11.37
C THR A 94 -2.06 15.90 -12.14
N PRO A 95 -0.98 16.66 -12.40
CA PRO A 95 -1.05 17.87 -13.22
C PRO A 95 -1.59 17.57 -14.62
N LEU A 96 -2.53 18.39 -15.12
CA LEU A 96 -3.09 18.25 -16.47
C LEU A 96 -2.11 18.69 -17.57
N ASP A 97 -1.32 19.75 -17.32
CA ASP A 97 -0.47 20.41 -18.33
C ASP A 97 1.00 20.61 -17.86
N GLY A 98 1.50 19.75 -16.96
CA GLY A 98 2.86 19.84 -16.41
C GLY A 98 3.73 18.61 -16.75
N PRO A 99 5.06 18.68 -16.57
CA PRO A 99 5.89 17.48 -16.65
C PRO A 99 5.34 16.45 -15.66
N ARG A 100 5.08 15.23 -16.14
CA ARG A 100 4.72 14.10 -15.27
C ARG A 100 5.83 14.02 -14.22
N GLN A 101 5.47 14.23 -12.97
CA GLN A 101 6.42 13.99 -11.89
C GLN A 101 6.69 12.48 -11.86
N ASP A 102 7.94 12.08 -11.69
CA ASP A 102 8.34 10.68 -11.46
C ASP A 102 7.89 10.21 -10.06
N ASP A 103 6.69 10.58 -9.64
CA ASP A 103 6.09 10.18 -8.38
C ASP A 103 5.51 8.75 -8.53
N PRO A 104 6.07 7.76 -7.82
CA PRO A 104 5.66 6.38 -7.95
C PRO A 104 4.18 6.15 -7.63
N LEU A 105 3.59 6.94 -6.73
CA LEU A 105 2.16 6.81 -6.41
C LEU A 105 1.30 7.35 -7.54
N GLN A 106 1.60 8.54 -8.09
CA GLN A 106 0.89 9.07 -9.25
C GLN A 106 0.93 8.12 -10.44
N LEU A 107 2.09 7.49 -10.70
CA LEU A 107 2.25 6.50 -11.78
C LEU A 107 1.41 5.24 -11.53
N ALA A 108 1.32 4.79 -10.29
CA ALA A 108 0.64 3.54 -9.95
C ALA A 108 -0.88 3.69 -9.77
N VAL A 109 -1.39 4.92 -9.61
CA VAL A 109 -2.80 5.24 -9.37
C VAL A 109 -3.56 5.57 -10.67
N GLN A 110 -2.96 5.37 -11.84
CA GLN A 110 -3.57 5.66 -13.16
C GLN A 110 -4.70 4.68 -13.58
N GLY A 111 -4.95 3.62 -12.80
CA GLY A 111 -5.98 2.61 -13.12
C GLY A 111 -7.40 3.03 -12.72
N GLU A 112 -8.42 2.46 -13.39
CA GLU A 112 -9.84 2.77 -13.13
C GLU A 112 -10.29 2.41 -11.70
N ASP A 113 -9.64 1.45 -11.06
CA ASP A 113 -9.99 0.95 -9.71
C ASP A 113 -9.52 1.87 -8.58
N VAL A 114 -8.82 2.96 -8.89
CA VAL A 114 -8.37 3.96 -7.91
C VAL A 114 -9.15 5.28 -8.03
N ARG A 115 -10.28 5.26 -8.75
CA ARG A 115 -11.20 6.40 -8.81
C ARG A 115 -11.68 6.75 -7.39
N LEU A 116 -11.76 8.05 -7.11
CA LEU A 116 -12.20 8.58 -5.82
C LEU A 116 -13.51 7.94 -5.33
N ALA A 117 -14.46 7.70 -6.24
CA ALA A 117 -15.72 7.03 -5.94
C ALA A 117 -15.54 5.58 -5.43
N ALA A 118 -14.62 4.81 -6.02
CA ALA A 118 -14.33 3.45 -5.58
C ALA A 118 -13.74 3.46 -4.16
N MET A 119 -12.83 4.39 -3.88
CA MET A 119 -12.24 4.57 -2.55
C MET A 119 -13.29 4.94 -1.47
N VAL A 120 -14.31 5.73 -1.83
CA VAL A 120 -15.45 6.03 -0.94
C VAL A 120 -16.29 4.78 -0.65
N VAL A 121 -16.46 3.88 -1.64
CA VAL A 121 -17.16 2.61 -1.45
C VAL A 121 -16.37 1.68 -0.52
N LEU A 122 -15.04 1.62 -0.67
CA LEU A 122 -14.18 0.84 0.23
C LEU A 122 -14.30 1.30 1.70
N ASP A 123 -14.72 2.55 1.94
CA ASP A 123 -15.01 3.06 3.29
C ASP A 123 -16.16 2.35 4.00
N LYS A 124 -17.05 1.69 3.26
CA LYS A 124 -18.19 0.96 3.82
C LYS A 124 -17.85 -0.45 4.30
N LEU A 125 -16.66 -0.94 3.98
CA LEU A 125 -16.20 -2.28 4.35
C LEU A 125 -15.54 -2.27 5.73
N THR A 126 -15.63 -3.38 6.45
CA THR A 126 -14.77 -3.60 7.63
C THR A 126 -13.30 -3.63 7.20
N PRO A 127 -12.34 -3.37 8.11
CA PRO A 127 -10.90 -3.46 7.79
C PRO A 127 -10.52 -4.77 7.09
N GLU A 128 -11.01 -5.90 7.60
CA GLU A 128 -10.74 -7.23 7.04
C GLU A 128 -11.36 -7.41 5.65
N GLN A 129 -12.63 -6.99 5.48
CA GLN A 129 -13.32 -7.06 4.19
C GLN A 129 -12.61 -6.22 3.13
N ARG A 130 -12.16 -5.01 3.50
CA ARG A 130 -11.41 -4.14 2.59
C ARG A 130 -10.12 -4.79 2.13
N VAL A 131 -9.35 -5.37 3.05
CA VAL A 131 -8.10 -6.05 2.70
C VAL A 131 -8.35 -7.23 1.77
N ALA A 132 -9.32 -8.09 2.10
CA ALA A 132 -9.67 -9.24 1.26
C ALA A 132 -10.12 -8.80 -0.14
N PHE A 133 -11.01 -7.81 -0.22
CA PHE A 133 -11.52 -7.29 -1.49
C PHE A 133 -10.40 -6.68 -2.34
N VAL A 134 -9.59 -5.77 -1.78
CA VAL A 134 -8.52 -5.09 -2.53
C VAL A 134 -7.46 -6.10 -3.00
N LEU A 135 -7.03 -7.02 -2.15
CA LEU A 135 -6.03 -8.01 -2.55
C LEU A 135 -6.53 -8.90 -3.69
N HIS A 136 -7.79 -9.34 -3.63
CA HIS A 136 -8.36 -10.18 -4.65
C HIS A 136 -8.66 -9.43 -5.95
N ASP A 137 -9.51 -8.40 -5.88
CA ASP A 137 -10.11 -7.74 -7.03
C ASP A 137 -9.13 -6.81 -7.74
N ALA A 138 -8.39 -5.99 -6.98
CA ALA A 138 -7.48 -5.00 -7.54
C ALA A 138 -6.05 -5.53 -7.77
N PHE A 139 -5.67 -6.64 -7.12
CA PHE A 139 -4.29 -7.16 -7.16
C PHE A 139 -4.16 -8.61 -7.62
N GLY A 140 -5.27 -9.32 -7.82
CA GLY A 140 -5.28 -10.68 -8.37
C GLY A 140 -4.77 -11.76 -7.40
N VAL A 141 -4.83 -11.51 -6.10
CA VAL A 141 -4.43 -12.48 -5.07
C VAL A 141 -5.55 -13.50 -4.84
N PRO A 142 -5.29 -14.82 -4.85
CA PRO A 142 -6.30 -15.83 -4.52
C PRO A 142 -6.85 -15.68 -3.08
N PHE A 143 -8.09 -16.13 -2.85
CA PHE A 143 -8.70 -16.21 -1.51
C PHE A 143 -8.09 -17.33 -0.66
#